data_AF-A0A2H3BZW4-F1
#
_entry.id   AF-A0A2H3BZW4-F1
#
_cell.length_a   1.000
_cell.length_b   1.000
_cell.length_c   1.000
_cell.angle_alpha   90.00
_cell.angle_beta   90.00
_cell.angle_gamma   90.00
#
_symmetry.space_group_name_H-M   'P 1'
#
loop_
_entity.id
_entity.type
_entity.pdbx_description
1 polymer ?
#
loop_
_entity_poly.entity_id
_entity_poly.type
_entity_poly.pdbx_seq_one_letter_code
_entity_poly.pdbx_strand_id
1 'polypeptide(L)'
;MSKKEALAQAFQRSIGICIKEEVELEGGEVDRSLTGEKFLAREVITIDKTSGKITILGRSEIFRLTDDAQTKFVQCPEGEIQKRREVVHTLYSPATLVKSSQSYGIRSTPRSRNGEEGKAEIIPSVLFIDEVHMLDIECFSFLNRALENDLAPLVIMASNRGMARIRGTTFRSPHGLPVDLLDRVLIVSTKPYSEEDVEQNIQIRCREEDVTLTADATSVLTSMAMQTTLWYPLNLISCAQILTRKRKAEQVGVEDLRRAYTYFMDEK
;
A
#
# COMPACT_ATOMS: atom_id res chain seq x y z
N MET A 1 21.03 -10.16 -2.06
CA MET A 1 20.73 -8.88 -2.71
C MET A 1 21.44 -7.78 -1.95
N SER A 2 22.20 -6.93 -2.64
CA SER A 2 22.82 -5.77 -2.01
C SER A 2 21.76 -4.71 -1.67
N LYS A 3 22.02 -3.84 -0.68
CA LYS A 3 21.09 -2.72 -0.37
C LYS A 3 20.84 -1.82 -1.59
N LYS A 4 21.87 -1.64 -2.42
CA LYS A 4 21.80 -0.88 -3.67
C LYS A 4 20.86 -1.53 -4.68
N GLU A 5 20.91 -2.85 -4.86
CA GLU A 5 19.97 -3.57 -5.73
C GLU A 5 18.53 -3.46 -5.24
N ALA A 6 18.32 -3.63 -3.92
CA ALA A 6 17.00 -3.48 -3.32
C ALA A 6 16.46 -2.05 -3.52
N LEU A 7 17.30 -1.05 -3.34
CA LEU A 7 16.95 0.36 -3.56
C LEU A 7 16.65 0.64 -5.04
N ALA A 8 17.42 0.08 -5.97
CA ALA A 8 17.15 0.22 -7.40
C ALA A 8 15.81 -0.42 -7.80
N GLN A 9 15.49 -1.61 -7.26
CA GLN A 9 14.19 -2.24 -7.47
C GLN A 9 13.05 -1.41 -6.87
N ALA A 10 13.24 -0.86 -5.67
CA ALA A 10 12.25 0.01 -5.03
C ALA A 10 12.00 1.28 -5.86
N PHE A 11 13.07 1.92 -6.33
CA PHE A 11 12.99 3.11 -7.19
C PHE A 11 12.26 2.84 -8.50
N GLN A 12 12.49 1.67 -9.11
CA GLN A 12 11.75 1.23 -10.30
C GLN A 12 10.27 0.97 -10.01
N ARG A 13 9.95 0.39 -8.84
CA ARG A 13 8.56 0.16 -8.41
C ARG A 13 7.77 1.44 -8.15
N SER A 14 8.46 2.52 -7.78
CA SER A 14 7.85 3.84 -7.61
C SER A 14 7.63 4.61 -8.92
N ILE A 15 7.91 4.02 -10.09
CA ILE A 15 7.57 4.61 -11.38
C ILE A 15 6.41 3.82 -11.96
N GLY A 16 5.21 4.41 -11.94
CA GLY A 16 4.02 3.82 -12.52
C GLY A 16 3.90 4.19 -13.99
N ILE A 17 3.51 3.24 -14.84
CA ILE A 17 3.11 3.48 -16.23
C ILE A 17 1.63 3.17 -16.34
N CYS A 18 0.85 4.18 -16.61
CA CYS A 18 -0.59 4.12 -16.80
C CYS A 18 -0.90 3.94 -18.29
N ILE A 19 -1.42 2.79 -18.68
CA ILE A 19 -1.85 2.50 -20.05
C ILE A 19 -3.37 2.65 -20.09
N LYS A 20 -3.87 3.44 -21.04
CA LYS A 20 -5.31 3.54 -21.32
C LYS A 20 -5.61 2.66 -22.53
N GLU A 21 -6.47 1.68 -22.33
CA GLU A 21 -6.90 0.75 -23.38
C GLU A 21 -8.42 0.83 -23.55
N GLU A 22 -8.87 0.91 -24.80
CA GLU A 22 -10.28 0.73 -25.14
C GLU A 22 -10.54 -0.76 -25.34
N VAL A 23 -11.29 -1.36 -24.42
CA VAL A 23 -11.70 -2.75 -24.50
C VAL A 23 -13.16 -2.81 -24.94
N GLU A 24 -13.43 -3.49 -26.05
CA GLU A 24 -14.79 -3.83 -26.45
C GLU A 24 -15.23 -5.10 -25.74
N LEU A 25 -16.23 -4.98 -24.87
CA LEU A 25 -16.84 -6.10 -24.18
C LEU A 25 -18.16 -6.45 -24.86
N GLU A 26 -18.35 -7.72 -25.20
CA GLU A 26 -19.65 -8.27 -25.57
C GLU A 26 -20.20 -9.13 -24.42
N GLY A 27 -21.40 -8.78 -23.96
CA GLY A 27 -22.21 -9.56 -23.03
C GLY A 27 -23.37 -10.22 -23.77
N GLY A 28 -23.34 -11.55 -23.89
CA GLY A 28 -24.39 -12.31 -24.55
C GLY A 28 -24.62 -13.64 -23.86
N GLU A 29 -25.80 -14.22 -24.10
CA GLU A 29 -26.10 -15.61 -23.76
C GLU A 29 -25.62 -16.47 -24.94
N VAL A 30 -24.65 -17.37 -24.71
CA VAL A 30 -24.04 -18.15 -25.79
C VAL A 30 -24.79 -19.44 -26.02
N ASP A 31 -25.34 -19.60 -27.22
CA ASP A 31 -25.80 -20.90 -27.70
C ASP A 31 -24.65 -21.60 -28.48
N ARG A 32 -23.97 -22.51 -27.76
CA ARG A 32 -23.07 -23.60 -28.21
C ARG A 32 -22.10 -23.39 -29.39
N SER A 33 -21.59 -22.20 -29.63
CA SER A 33 -20.73 -21.93 -30.80
C SER A 33 -19.28 -21.53 -30.51
N LEU A 34 -18.83 -21.49 -29.24
CA LEU A 34 -17.45 -21.10 -28.89
C LEU A 34 -16.60 -22.32 -28.54
N THR A 35 -15.65 -22.64 -29.42
CA THR A 35 -14.74 -23.80 -29.35
C THR A 35 -13.59 -23.54 -28.38
N GLY A 36 -13.55 -24.27 -27.26
CA GLY A 36 -12.34 -24.39 -26.43
C GLY A 36 -12.61 -24.55 -24.92
N GLU A 37 -13.61 -23.87 -24.40
CA GLU A 37 -14.00 -23.92 -22.99
C GLU A 37 -15.39 -24.54 -22.83
N LYS A 38 -15.57 -25.36 -21.78
CA LYS A 38 -16.85 -26.05 -21.51
C LYS A 38 -17.83 -25.08 -20.86
N PHE A 39 -18.59 -24.34 -21.66
CA PHE A 39 -19.69 -23.50 -21.17
C PHE A 39 -20.97 -24.31 -21.01
N LEU A 40 -21.74 -24.01 -19.98
CA LEU A 40 -23.09 -24.52 -19.82
C LEU A 40 -24.09 -23.45 -20.26
N ALA A 41 -25.19 -23.88 -20.88
CA ALA A 41 -26.30 -22.98 -21.20
C ALA A 41 -26.78 -22.29 -19.90
N ARG A 42 -27.13 -20.99 -20.00
CA ARG A 42 -27.60 -20.11 -18.90
C ARG A 42 -26.50 -19.50 -18.00
N GLU A 43 -25.25 -19.53 -18.46
CA GLU A 43 -24.16 -18.77 -17.85
C GLU A 43 -24.06 -17.37 -18.45
N VAL A 44 -23.93 -16.36 -17.58
CA VAL A 44 -23.64 -14.98 -17.96
C VAL A 44 -22.13 -14.87 -18.10
N ILE A 45 -21.67 -14.52 -19.30
CA ILE A 45 -20.24 -14.39 -19.60
C ILE A 45 -19.92 -12.98 -20.08
N THR A 46 -18.65 -12.60 -19.96
CA THR A 46 -18.08 -11.43 -20.61
C THR A 46 -17.00 -11.89 -21.57
N ILE A 47 -17.12 -11.48 -22.83
CA ILE A 47 -16.12 -11.74 -23.85
C ILE A 47 -15.37 -10.44 -24.10
N ASP A 48 -14.06 -10.47 -23.91
CA ASP A 48 -13.17 -9.42 -24.36
C ASP A 48 -12.79 -9.69 -25.82
N LYS A 49 -13.22 -8.80 -26.74
CA LYS A 49 -12.95 -8.95 -28.18
C LYS A 49 -11.47 -8.87 -28.53
N THR A 50 -10.69 -8.12 -27.76
CA THR A 50 -9.29 -7.83 -28.07
C THR A 50 -8.38 -8.97 -27.62
N SER A 51 -8.61 -9.49 -26.42
CA SER A 51 -7.82 -10.60 -25.87
C SER A 51 -8.40 -11.99 -26.18
N GLY A 52 -9.65 -12.05 -26.65
CA GLY A 52 -10.38 -13.31 -26.82
C GLY A 52 -10.67 -14.02 -25.49
N LYS A 53 -10.42 -13.36 -24.34
CA LYS A 53 -10.60 -13.94 -23.02
C LYS A 53 -12.07 -13.96 -22.66
N ILE A 54 -12.57 -15.15 -22.35
CA ILE A 54 -13.93 -15.35 -21.87
C ILE A 54 -13.88 -15.45 -20.34
N THR A 55 -14.73 -14.68 -19.66
CA THR A 55 -14.84 -14.72 -18.20
C THR A 55 -16.27 -15.05 -17.81
N ILE A 56 -16.47 -16.13 -17.05
CA ILE A 56 -17.78 -16.53 -16.54
C ILE A 56 -18.10 -15.68 -15.29
N LEU A 57 -19.14 -14.86 -15.36
CA LEU A 57 -19.59 -14.02 -14.24
C LEU A 57 -20.42 -14.81 -13.23
N GLY A 58 -21.22 -15.75 -13.72
CA GLY A 58 -22.09 -16.61 -12.92
C GLY A 58 -23.27 -17.16 -13.74
N ARG A 59 -24.27 -17.75 -13.08
CA ARG A 59 -25.50 -18.20 -13.73
C ARG A 59 -26.61 -17.16 -13.64
N SER A 60 -27.49 -17.10 -14.64
CA SER A 60 -28.64 -16.18 -14.61
C SER A 60 -29.54 -16.42 -13.39
N GLU A 61 -29.87 -15.35 -12.67
CA GLU A 61 -30.79 -15.37 -11.51
C GLU A 61 -32.22 -15.83 -11.87
N ILE A 62 -32.64 -15.67 -13.13
CA ILE A 62 -34.00 -16.02 -13.60
C ILE A 62 -34.28 -17.53 -13.45
N PHE A 63 -33.23 -18.34 -13.39
CA PHE A 63 -33.31 -19.80 -13.36
C PHE A 63 -32.84 -20.42 -12.03
N ARG A 64 -32.88 -19.68 -10.92
CA ARG A 64 -32.57 -20.19 -9.58
C ARG A 64 -33.64 -21.18 -9.12
N LEU A 65 -33.47 -22.45 -9.50
CA LEU A 65 -34.40 -23.55 -9.16
C LEU A 65 -34.08 -24.19 -7.80
N THR A 66 -32.85 -24.06 -7.30
CA THR A 66 -32.39 -24.64 -6.04
C THR A 66 -31.38 -23.71 -5.34
N ASP A 67 -31.42 -23.65 -4.01
CA ASP A 67 -30.45 -22.93 -3.17
C ASP A 67 -29.11 -23.69 -3.12
N ASP A 68 -28.43 -23.74 -4.26
CA ASP A 68 -27.08 -24.25 -4.34
C ASP A 68 -26.11 -23.17 -3.85
N ALA A 69 -25.71 -23.27 -2.58
CA ALA A 69 -24.81 -22.33 -1.89
C ALA A 69 -23.43 -22.15 -2.55
N GLN A 70 -23.08 -23.02 -3.51
CA GLN A 70 -21.79 -23.00 -4.21
C GLN A 70 -21.83 -22.25 -5.55
N THR A 71 -23.01 -21.84 -6.03
CA THR A 71 -23.13 -21.19 -7.34
C THR A 71 -23.40 -19.69 -7.20
N LYS A 72 -22.56 -18.88 -7.87
CA LYS A 72 -22.74 -17.43 -7.95
C LYS A 72 -23.79 -17.13 -9.01
N PHE A 73 -24.94 -16.62 -8.60
CA PHE A 73 -25.97 -16.12 -9.50
C PHE A 73 -25.74 -14.63 -9.79
N VAL A 74 -26.03 -14.22 -11.02
CA VAL A 74 -25.87 -12.85 -11.51
C VAL A 74 -27.12 -12.47 -12.30
N GLN A 75 -27.58 -11.24 -12.14
CA GLN A 75 -28.67 -10.70 -12.93
C GLN A 75 -28.29 -10.63 -14.41
N CYS A 76 -29.27 -10.88 -15.28
CA CYS A 76 -29.04 -10.70 -16.71
C CYS A 76 -28.64 -9.24 -16.97
N PRO A 77 -27.51 -8.99 -17.65
CA PRO A 77 -27.06 -7.63 -17.92
C PRO A 77 -28.08 -6.92 -18.81
N GLU A 78 -28.51 -5.74 -18.39
CA GLU A 78 -29.45 -4.91 -19.14
C GLU A 78 -28.70 -3.87 -20.01
N GLY A 79 -29.31 -3.53 -21.14
CA GLY A 79 -28.78 -2.57 -22.12
C GLY A 79 -28.02 -3.23 -23.27
N GLU A 80 -27.14 -2.46 -23.90
CA GLU A 80 -26.40 -2.92 -25.09
C GLU A 80 -25.46 -4.09 -24.77
N ILE A 81 -25.50 -5.12 -25.61
CA ILE A 81 -24.65 -6.31 -25.53
C ILE A 81 -23.18 -5.92 -25.73
N GLN A 82 -22.88 -5.01 -26.66
CA GLN A 82 -21.52 -4.53 -26.90
C GLN A 82 -21.33 -3.18 -26.20
N LYS A 83 -20.42 -3.12 -25.22
CA LYS A 83 -20.03 -1.88 -24.55
C LYS A 83 -18.54 -1.65 -24.72
N ARG A 84 -18.18 -0.45 -25.17
CA ARG A 84 -16.79 0.04 -25.12
C ARG A 84 -16.50 0.49 -23.71
N ARG A 85 -15.46 -0.08 -23.11
CA ARG A 85 -14.99 0.29 -21.78
C ARG A 85 -13.52 0.68 -21.86
N GLU A 86 -13.20 1.86 -21.38
CA GLU A 86 -11.82 2.23 -21.13
C GLU A 86 -11.33 1.53 -19.85
N VAL A 87 -10.28 0.73 -19.98
CA VAL A 87 -9.59 0.09 -18.86
C VAL A 87 -8.24 0.78 -18.68
N VAL A 88 -8.02 1.28 -17.47
CA VAL A 88 -6.78 1.94 -17.09
C VAL A 88 -5.91 0.96 -16.31
N HIS A 89 -4.78 0.57 -16.90
CA HIS A 89 -3.82 -0.33 -16.27
C HIS A 89 -2.62 0.45 -15.75
N THR A 90 -2.38 0.45 -14.43
CA THR A 90 -1.15 1.03 -13.84
C THR A 90 -0.13 -0.07 -13.55
N LEU A 91 0.98 -0.04 -14.27
CA LEU A 91 2.07 -1.01 -14.14
C LEU A 91 3.24 -0.38 -13.39
N TYR A 92 3.65 -1.00 -12.28
CA TYR A 92 4.75 -0.52 -11.44
C TYR A 92 6.06 -1.31 -11.66
N SER A 93 6.03 -2.45 -12.37
CA SER A 93 7.17 -3.38 -12.39
C SER A 93 7.81 -3.54 -13.78
N PRO A 94 9.15 -3.57 -13.90
CA PRO A 94 9.85 -3.87 -15.16
C PRO A 94 9.51 -5.25 -15.72
N ALA A 95 9.27 -6.24 -14.86
CA ALA A 95 8.90 -7.59 -15.29
C ALA A 95 7.49 -7.63 -15.91
N THR A 96 6.56 -6.83 -15.38
CA THR A 96 5.22 -6.67 -15.97
C THR A 96 5.31 -5.87 -17.26
N LEU A 97 6.16 -4.84 -17.32
CA LEU A 97 6.42 -4.06 -18.54
C LEU A 97 6.97 -4.93 -19.68
N VAL A 98 7.94 -5.80 -19.41
CA VAL A 98 8.55 -6.69 -20.42
C VAL A 98 7.52 -7.71 -20.93
N LYS A 99 6.73 -8.29 -20.02
CA LYS A 99 5.63 -9.20 -20.37
C LYS A 99 4.55 -8.48 -21.18
N SER A 100 4.16 -7.27 -20.78
CA SER A 100 3.16 -6.49 -21.52
C SER A 100 3.68 -5.99 -22.86
N SER A 101 4.97 -5.64 -22.98
CA SER A 101 5.59 -5.30 -24.26
C SER A 101 5.56 -6.47 -25.25
N GLN A 102 5.73 -7.72 -24.78
CA GLN A 102 5.62 -8.92 -25.62
C GLN A 102 4.18 -9.30 -25.96
N SER A 103 3.25 -9.20 -25.01
CA SER A 103 1.84 -9.56 -25.23
C SER A 103 1.03 -8.50 -25.98
N TYR A 104 1.35 -7.22 -25.81
CA TYR A 104 0.55 -6.10 -26.30
C TYR A 104 1.28 -5.24 -27.35
N GLY A 105 2.45 -5.66 -27.83
CA GLY A 105 3.19 -4.94 -28.89
C GLY A 105 3.64 -3.52 -28.50
N ILE A 106 3.76 -3.25 -27.20
CA ILE A 106 4.15 -1.92 -26.69
C ILE A 106 5.67 -1.76 -26.86
N ARG A 107 6.09 -0.99 -27.87
CA ARG A 107 7.47 -0.49 -27.98
C ARG A 107 7.76 0.39 -26.77
N SER A 108 8.65 -0.06 -25.91
CA SER A 108 9.16 0.64 -24.74
C SER A 108 10.10 1.78 -25.13
N THR A 109 9.59 2.80 -25.82
CA THR A 109 10.31 4.06 -25.99
C THR A 109 9.70 5.12 -25.07
N PRO A 110 10.38 5.52 -23.99
CA PRO A 110 9.84 6.49 -23.03
C PRO A 110 9.91 7.95 -23.53
N ARG A 111 10.21 8.18 -24.81
CA ARG A 111 10.18 9.50 -25.46
C ARG A 111 9.97 9.28 -26.96
N SER A 112 8.74 9.41 -27.47
CA SER A 112 8.63 10.05 -28.78
C SER A 112 8.80 11.54 -28.51
N ARG A 113 9.97 12.08 -28.88
CA ARG A 113 10.25 13.52 -28.83
C ARG A 113 9.42 14.32 -29.84
N ASN A 114 8.56 13.64 -30.58
CA ASN A 114 7.59 14.19 -31.52
C ASN A 114 6.22 13.75 -31.01
N GLY A 115 5.24 14.64 -30.96
CA GLY A 115 3.88 14.35 -30.48
C GLY A 115 3.21 13.22 -31.25
N GLU A 116 3.50 11.99 -30.86
CA GLU A 116 2.83 10.77 -31.31
C GLU A 116 1.98 10.31 -30.13
N GLU A 117 0.66 10.33 -30.35
CA GLU A 117 -0.41 10.05 -29.39
C GLU A 117 -0.09 8.80 -28.54
N GLY A 118 0.40 9.04 -27.32
CA GLY A 118 0.93 8.01 -26.45
C GLY A 118 -0.18 7.31 -25.68
N LYS A 119 -0.41 6.02 -25.96
CA LYS A 119 -1.30 5.12 -25.21
C LYS A 119 -0.88 4.86 -23.75
N ALA A 120 0.20 5.49 -23.29
CA ALA A 120 0.76 5.31 -21.96
C ALA A 120 1.27 6.62 -21.37
N GLU A 121 0.85 6.92 -20.14
CA GLU A 121 1.25 8.07 -19.33
C GLU A 121 2.15 7.59 -18.18
N ILE A 122 3.26 8.29 -17.92
CA ILE A 122 4.15 7.95 -16.81
C ILE A 122 3.72 8.77 -15.59
N ILE A 123 3.38 8.08 -14.51
CA ILE A 123 2.94 8.70 -13.26
C ILE A 123 4.08 8.54 -12.23
N PRO A 124 4.78 9.63 -11.87
CA PRO A 124 5.75 9.59 -10.78
C PRO A 124 5.01 9.29 -9.47
N SER A 125 5.44 8.24 -8.77
CA SER A 125 4.89 7.89 -7.45
C SER A 125 5.77 8.44 -6.32
N VAL A 126 5.51 7.99 -5.10
CA VAL A 126 6.27 8.32 -3.90
C VAL A 126 7.13 7.11 -3.51
N LEU A 127 8.42 7.34 -3.24
CA LEU A 127 9.32 6.37 -2.63
C LEU A 127 9.60 6.79 -1.19
N PHE A 128 9.10 6.02 -0.22
CA PHE A 128 9.39 6.24 1.20
C PHE A 128 10.58 5.38 1.65
N ILE A 129 11.58 6.01 2.25
CA ILE A 129 12.76 5.36 2.82
C ILE A 129 12.80 5.69 4.30
N ASP A 130 12.49 4.69 5.12
CA ASP A 130 12.64 4.80 6.57
C ASP A 130 14.10 4.55 6.99
N GLU A 131 14.50 5.13 8.13
CA GLU A 131 15.83 4.96 8.73
C GLU A 131 16.99 5.20 7.74
N VAL A 132 16.94 6.30 6.99
CA VAL A 132 17.86 6.59 5.86
C VAL A 132 19.35 6.55 6.24
N HIS A 133 19.69 6.84 7.50
CA HIS A 133 21.07 6.77 8.02
C HIS A 133 21.65 5.35 8.01
N MET A 134 20.84 4.32 7.76
CA MET A 134 21.27 2.93 7.57
C MET A 134 21.76 2.62 6.16
N LEU A 135 21.58 3.54 5.20
CA LEU A 135 22.14 3.45 3.87
C LEU A 135 23.64 3.77 3.84
N ASP A 136 24.33 3.12 2.91
CA ASP A 136 25.77 3.31 2.69
C ASP A 136 26.00 4.34 1.57
N ILE A 137 27.20 4.93 1.49
CA ILE A 137 27.52 5.99 0.52
C ILE A 137 27.22 5.62 -0.95
N GLU A 138 27.37 4.35 -1.32
CA GLU A 138 27.03 3.86 -2.66
C GLU A 138 25.53 3.98 -2.98
N CYS A 139 24.67 3.82 -1.97
CA CYS A 139 23.23 3.98 -2.12
C CYS A 139 22.88 5.46 -2.34
N PHE A 140 23.53 6.37 -1.62
CA PHE A 140 23.34 7.82 -1.83
C PHE A 140 23.86 8.28 -3.19
N SER A 141 24.98 7.74 -3.65
CA SER A 141 25.49 8.01 -5.01
C SER A 141 24.50 7.55 -6.08
N PHE A 142 23.88 6.38 -5.89
CA PHE A 142 22.81 5.92 -6.76
C PHE A 142 21.58 6.85 -6.73
N LEU A 143 21.13 7.26 -5.53
CA LEU A 143 19.99 8.17 -5.38
C LEU A 143 20.23 9.52 -6.05
N ASN A 144 21.41 10.13 -5.86
CA ASN A 144 21.76 11.40 -6.49
C ASN A 144 21.64 11.32 -8.02
N ARG A 145 22.16 10.25 -8.61
CA ARG A 145 22.06 10.03 -10.07
C ARG A 145 20.62 9.73 -10.51
N ALA A 146 19.87 8.98 -9.70
CA ALA A 146 18.50 8.58 -10.04
C ALA A 146 17.51 9.75 -9.95
N LEU A 147 17.72 10.68 -9.00
CA LEU A 147 16.94 11.90 -8.79
C LEU A 147 17.15 12.95 -9.89
N GLU A 148 18.24 12.87 -10.66
CA GLU A 148 18.49 13.75 -11.81
C GLU A 148 17.63 13.40 -13.05
N ASN A 149 16.90 12.28 -13.01
CA ASN A 149 15.99 11.89 -14.08
C ASN A 149 14.66 12.65 -13.94
N ASP A 150 14.16 13.21 -15.05
CA ASP A 150 12.85 13.91 -15.11
C ASP A 150 11.67 13.04 -14.63
N LEU A 151 11.79 11.72 -14.73
CA LEU A 151 10.77 10.75 -14.31
C LEU A 151 11.01 10.20 -12.90
N ALA A 152 11.88 10.84 -12.12
CA ALA A 152 12.14 10.40 -10.75
C ALA A 152 10.88 10.56 -9.87
N PRO A 153 10.55 9.55 -9.05
CA PRO A 153 9.50 9.65 -8.06
C PRO A 153 9.88 10.65 -6.96
N LEU A 154 8.88 11.15 -6.24
CA LEU A 154 9.11 11.93 -5.03
C LEU A 154 9.70 11.03 -3.95
N VAL A 155 10.94 11.30 -3.53
CA VAL A 155 11.61 10.52 -2.47
C VAL A 155 11.39 11.19 -1.12
N ILE A 156 10.72 10.49 -0.21
CA ILE A 156 10.53 10.91 1.18
C ILE A 156 11.45 10.05 2.05
N MET A 157 12.29 10.70 2.85
CA MET A 157 13.25 10.04 3.72
C MET A 157 12.94 10.38 5.18
N ALA A 158 13.00 9.38 6.06
CA ALA A 158 12.89 9.56 7.50
C ALA A 158 14.21 9.19 8.19
N SER A 159 14.56 9.96 9.23
CA SER A 159 15.71 9.67 10.08
C SER A 159 15.41 10.09 11.51
N ASN A 160 15.59 9.18 12.45
CA ASN A 160 15.53 9.45 13.89
C ASN A 160 16.88 9.96 14.46
N ARG A 161 17.95 10.02 13.66
CA ARG A 161 19.29 10.42 14.13
C ARG A 161 19.60 11.87 13.77
N GLY A 162 20.09 12.62 14.75
CA GLY A 162 20.62 13.98 14.54
C GLY A 162 21.96 13.97 13.78
N MET A 163 23.05 13.49 14.42
CA MET A 163 24.38 13.43 13.81
C MET A 163 24.84 11.97 13.71
N ALA A 164 24.91 11.43 12.49
CA ALA A 164 25.26 10.04 12.24
C ALA A 164 26.46 9.91 11.29
N ARG A 165 27.16 8.78 11.35
CA ARG A 165 28.26 8.47 10.43
C ARG A 165 27.68 8.02 9.10
N ILE A 166 28.16 8.58 7.99
CA ILE A 166 27.81 8.09 6.65
C ILE A 166 28.46 6.73 6.48
N ARG A 167 27.65 5.68 6.41
CA ARG A 167 28.16 4.31 6.34
C ARG A 167 28.97 4.10 5.07
N GLY A 168 30.10 3.41 5.20
CA GLY A 168 31.10 3.29 4.13
C GLY A 168 32.17 4.39 4.13
N THR A 169 32.05 5.42 4.97
CA THR A 169 33.08 6.46 5.14
C THR A 169 33.44 6.65 6.61
N THR A 170 34.39 7.52 6.96
CA THR A 170 34.71 7.93 8.34
C THR A 170 34.01 9.22 8.77
N PHE A 171 33.31 9.89 7.85
CA PHE A 171 32.71 11.20 8.10
C PHE A 171 31.35 11.10 8.82
N ARG A 172 31.07 12.11 9.66
CA ARG A 172 29.77 12.29 10.31
C ARG A 172 29.06 13.50 9.69
N SER A 173 27.75 13.39 9.53
CA SER A 173 26.91 14.43 8.94
C SER A 173 25.50 14.43 9.56
N PRO A 174 24.75 15.54 9.42
CA PRO A 174 23.35 15.59 9.80
C PRO A 174 22.55 14.46 9.15
N HIS A 175 21.77 13.76 9.96
CA HIS A 175 20.94 12.62 9.57
C HIS A 175 21.69 11.46 8.88
N GLY A 176 23.03 11.46 8.89
CA GLY A 176 23.85 10.48 8.18
C GLY A 176 23.82 10.63 6.66
N LEU A 177 23.42 11.80 6.15
CA LEU A 177 23.31 12.11 4.72
C LEU A 177 24.59 12.79 4.19
N PRO A 178 25.04 12.50 2.97
CA PRO A 178 26.10 13.28 2.33
C PRO A 178 25.70 14.74 2.16
N VAL A 179 26.68 15.66 2.24
CA VAL A 179 26.45 17.10 2.12
C VAL A 179 25.79 17.46 0.79
N ASP A 180 26.20 16.79 -0.30
CA ASP A 180 25.62 17.00 -1.64
C ASP A 180 24.11 16.72 -1.71
N LEU A 181 23.62 15.79 -0.89
CA LEU A 181 22.19 15.47 -0.81
C LEU A 181 21.48 16.39 0.19
N LEU A 182 22.15 16.81 1.27
CA LEU A 182 21.61 17.76 2.24
C LEU A 182 21.22 19.10 1.59
N ASP A 183 22.01 19.58 0.64
CA ASP A 183 21.72 20.82 -0.09
C ASP A 183 20.51 20.69 -1.05
N ARG A 184 20.11 19.46 -1.39
CA ARG A 184 19.01 19.17 -2.31
C ARG A 184 17.69 18.77 -1.61
N VAL A 185 17.71 18.49 -0.31
CA VAL A 185 16.53 17.99 0.43
C VAL A 185 15.82 19.11 1.18
N LEU A 186 14.50 19.03 1.21
CA LEU A 186 13.68 19.81 2.13
C LEU A 186 13.56 19.05 3.46
N ILE A 187 14.10 19.62 4.53
CA ILE A 187 14.03 19.03 5.87
C ILE A 187 12.76 19.51 6.58
N VAL A 188 11.88 18.57 6.92
CA VAL A 188 10.69 18.82 7.75
C VAL A 188 10.93 18.24 9.13
N SER A 189 11.11 19.10 10.13
CA SER A 189 11.31 18.68 11.52
C SER A 189 9.97 18.42 12.20
N THR A 190 9.76 17.20 12.71
CA THR A 190 8.63 16.88 13.58
C THR A 190 8.90 17.36 15.00
N LYS A 191 7.83 17.70 15.73
CA LYS A 191 7.88 18.06 17.15
C LYS A 191 7.33 16.89 17.98
N PRO A 192 7.79 16.70 19.23
CA PRO A 192 7.16 15.78 20.16
C PRO A 192 5.68 16.14 20.37
N TYR A 193 4.85 15.12 20.60
CA TYR A 193 3.43 15.30 20.90
C TYR A 193 3.22 16.02 22.23
N SER A 194 2.18 16.83 22.31
CA SER A 194 1.67 17.36 23.58
C SER A 194 0.85 16.30 24.32
N GLU A 195 0.58 16.52 25.62
CA GLU A 195 -0.26 15.62 26.41
C GLU A 195 -1.67 15.47 25.82
N GLU A 196 -2.23 16.56 25.29
CA GLU A 196 -3.53 16.57 24.61
C GLU A 196 -3.52 15.71 23.34
N ASP A 197 -2.46 15.82 22.53
CA ASP A 197 -2.30 14.99 21.31
C ASP A 197 -2.18 13.49 21.67
N VAL A 198 -1.47 13.18 22.75
CA VAL A 198 -1.29 11.81 23.24
C VAL A 198 -2.62 11.21 23.68
N GLU A 199 -3.42 11.96 24.45
CA GLU A 199 -4.74 11.51 24.87
C GLU A 199 -5.64 11.24 23.65
N GLN A 200 -5.63 12.13 22.65
CA GLN A 200 -6.39 11.93 21.40
C GLN A 200 -5.93 10.69 20.65
N ASN A 201 -4.62 10.44 20.56
CA ASN A 201 -4.07 9.24 19.91
C ASN A 201 -4.53 7.96 20.61
N ILE A 202 -4.55 7.96 21.95
CA ILE A 202 -5.08 6.83 22.74
C ILE A 202 -6.57 6.61 22.46
N GLN A 203 -7.37 7.68 22.42
CA GLN A 203 -8.80 7.60 22.12
C GLN A 203 -9.08 7.05 20.71
N ILE A 204 -8.30 7.49 19.71
CA ILE A 204 -8.39 6.95 18.34
C ILE A 204 -8.09 5.46 18.35
N ARG A 205 -7.03 5.03 19.05
CA ARG A 205 -6.65 3.61 19.13
C ARG A 205 -7.72 2.77 19.83
N CYS A 206 -8.30 3.27 20.91
CA CYS A 206 -9.40 2.60 21.60
C CYS A 206 -10.64 2.44 20.71
N ARG A 207 -10.93 3.43 19.87
CA ARG A 207 -12.02 3.34 18.88
C ARG A 207 -11.71 2.31 17.79
N GLU A 208 -10.47 2.23 17.33
CA GLU A 208 -10.05 1.28 16.30
C GLU A 208 -10.08 -0.18 16.80
N GLU A 209 -9.73 -0.41 18.07
CA GLU A 209 -9.70 -1.75 18.69
C GLU A 209 -11.01 -2.13 19.41
N ASP A 210 -12.05 -1.30 19.32
CA ASP A 210 -13.32 -1.45 20.06
C ASP A 210 -13.10 -1.71 21.57
N VAL A 211 -12.23 -0.90 22.19
CA VAL A 211 -11.90 -0.96 23.62
C VAL A 211 -12.51 0.22 24.35
N THR A 212 -13.26 -0.05 25.41
CA THR A 212 -13.77 0.98 26.32
C THR A 212 -12.85 1.10 27.53
N LEU A 213 -12.24 2.28 27.69
CA LEU A 213 -11.42 2.61 28.86
C LEU A 213 -12.26 3.37 29.90
N THR A 214 -11.95 3.16 31.17
CA THR A 214 -12.40 4.05 32.25
C THR A 214 -11.63 5.38 32.20
N ALA A 215 -12.23 6.48 32.68
CA ALA A 215 -11.59 7.81 32.68
C ALA A 215 -10.22 7.80 33.41
N ASP A 216 -10.15 7.11 34.56
CA ASP A 216 -8.91 6.95 35.31
C ASP A 216 -7.86 6.18 34.50
N ALA A 217 -8.26 5.13 33.78
CA ALA A 217 -7.34 4.36 32.92
C ALA A 217 -6.76 5.20 31.78
N THR A 218 -7.57 6.07 31.16
CA THR A 218 -7.10 6.99 30.12
C THR A 218 -6.06 7.97 30.66
N SER A 219 -6.30 8.55 31.84
CA SER A 219 -5.34 9.46 32.47
C SER A 219 -4.00 8.77 32.79
N VAL A 220 -4.06 7.53 33.29
CA VAL A 220 -2.87 6.74 33.59
C VAL A 220 -2.09 6.42 32.32
N LEU A 221 -2.76 5.98 31.24
CA LEU A 221 -2.10 5.71 29.96
C LEU A 221 -1.46 6.96 29.36
N THR A 222 -2.13 8.10 29.46
CA THR A 222 -1.62 9.39 28.95
C THR A 222 -0.36 9.81 29.73
N SER A 223 -0.42 9.75 31.06
CA SER A 223 0.76 10.03 31.90
C SER A 223 1.91 9.06 31.65
N MET A 224 1.60 7.79 31.36
CA MET A 224 2.59 6.77 31.01
C MET A 224 3.25 7.09 29.67
N ALA A 225 2.47 7.45 28.65
CA ALA A 225 2.96 7.82 27.32
C ALA A 225 3.87 9.06 27.32
N MET A 226 3.70 9.96 28.29
CA MET A 226 4.59 11.12 28.46
C MET A 226 5.93 10.75 29.13
N GLN A 227 5.97 9.66 29.89
CA GLN A 227 7.19 9.19 30.57
C GLN A 227 7.95 8.13 29.76
N THR A 228 7.27 7.40 28.89
CA THR A 228 7.80 6.31 28.06
C THR A 228 7.73 6.67 26.56
N THR A 229 7.81 5.68 25.68
CA THR A 229 7.45 5.85 24.27
C THR A 229 5.93 5.77 24.08
N LEU A 230 5.37 6.51 23.12
CA LEU A 230 3.93 6.46 22.79
C LEU A 230 3.46 5.04 22.39
N TRP A 231 4.34 4.28 21.74
CA TRP A 231 4.05 2.91 21.30
C TRP A 231 3.78 1.96 22.46
N TYR A 232 4.44 2.16 23.59
CA TYR A 232 4.31 1.25 24.72
C TYR A 232 2.89 1.25 25.32
N PRO A 233 2.29 2.40 25.70
CA PRO A 233 0.91 2.44 26.17
C PRO A 233 -0.12 2.01 25.11
N LEU A 234 0.12 2.33 23.83
CA LEU A 234 -0.76 1.89 22.74
C LEU A 234 -0.81 0.36 22.65
N ASN A 235 0.33 -0.32 22.74
CA ASN A 235 0.39 -1.78 22.76
C ASN A 235 -0.21 -2.36 24.06
N LEU A 236 -0.12 -1.63 25.17
CA LEU A 236 -0.66 -2.06 26.46
C LEU A 236 -2.18 -2.15 26.45
N ILE A 237 -2.87 -1.33 25.64
CA ILE A 237 -4.33 -1.33 25.50
C ILE A 237 -4.83 -2.72 25.10
N SER A 238 -4.25 -3.34 24.07
CA SER A 238 -4.67 -4.66 23.60
C SER A 238 -4.41 -5.74 24.66
N CYS A 239 -3.29 -5.66 25.39
CA CYS A 239 -2.99 -6.57 26.50
C CYS A 239 -4.00 -6.42 27.64
N ALA A 240 -4.33 -5.18 28.01
CA ALA A 240 -5.27 -4.89 29.09
C ALA A 240 -6.70 -5.31 28.72
N GLN A 241 -7.10 -5.22 27.45
CA GLN A 241 -8.38 -5.74 26.97
C GLN A 241 -8.51 -7.25 27.20
N ILE A 242 -7.45 -8.03 26.95
CA ILE A 242 -7.45 -9.49 27.19
C ILE A 242 -7.62 -9.79 28.69
N LEU A 243 -6.94 -9.02 29.56
CA LEU A 243 -7.07 -9.17 31.01
C LEU A 243 -8.48 -8.82 31.51
N THR A 244 -9.07 -7.78 30.94
CA THR A 244 -10.44 -7.34 31.23
C THR A 244 -11.46 -8.42 30.84
N ARG A 245 -11.29 -9.02 29.65
CA ARG A 245 -12.11 -10.18 29.21
C ARG A 245 -11.98 -11.37 30.14
N LYS A 246 -10.77 -11.64 30.66
CA LYS A 246 -10.53 -12.70 31.66
C LYS A 246 -11.25 -12.43 32.99
N ARG A 247 -11.35 -11.15 33.39
CA ARG A 247 -12.13 -10.69 34.56
C ARG A 247 -13.64 -10.66 34.30
N LYS A 248 -14.09 -10.83 33.05
CA LYS A 248 -15.48 -10.66 32.60
C LYS A 248 -16.03 -9.24 32.87
N ALA A 249 -15.16 -8.24 32.78
CA ALA A 249 -15.56 -6.84 32.83
C ALA A 249 -15.77 -6.30 31.40
N GLU A 250 -16.59 -5.25 31.28
CA GLU A 250 -16.84 -4.60 29.98
C GLU A 250 -15.83 -3.49 29.67
N GLN A 251 -15.30 -2.81 30.70
CA GLN A 251 -14.38 -1.68 30.57
C GLN A 251 -13.02 -1.97 31.20
N VAL A 252 -11.96 -1.51 30.55
CA VAL A 252 -10.58 -1.63 31.05
C VAL A 252 -10.37 -0.65 32.20
N GLY A 253 -9.97 -1.19 33.34
CA GLY A 253 -9.64 -0.42 34.55
C GLY A 253 -8.15 -0.21 34.75
N VAL A 254 -7.81 0.63 35.74
CA VAL A 254 -6.41 0.85 36.17
C VAL A 254 -5.76 -0.45 36.68
N GLU A 255 -6.54 -1.36 37.27
CA GLU A 255 -6.02 -2.66 37.74
C GLU A 255 -5.54 -3.57 36.59
N ASP A 256 -6.24 -3.52 35.46
CA ASP A 256 -5.92 -4.30 34.26
C ASP A 256 -4.63 -3.75 33.63
N LEU A 257 -4.47 -2.42 33.59
CA LEU A 257 -3.26 -1.74 33.15
C LEU A 257 -2.05 -2.06 34.05
N ARG A 258 -2.22 -2.01 35.38
CA ARG A 258 -1.14 -2.35 36.33
C ARG A 258 -0.67 -3.79 36.17
N ARG A 259 -1.60 -4.72 35.93
CA ARG A 259 -1.27 -6.12 35.65
C ARG A 259 -0.55 -6.27 34.31
N ALA A 260 -1.02 -5.59 33.26
CA ALA A 260 -0.37 -5.61 31.96
C ALA A 260 1.06 -5.07 32.04
N TYR A 261 1.27 -3.97 32.76
CA TYR A 261 2.60 -3.38 33.00
C TYR A 261 3.56 -4.34 33.73
N THR A 262 3.05 -5.17 34.63
CA THR A 262 3.86 -6.17 35.35
C THR A 262 4.35 -7.28 34.42
N TYR A 263 3.54 -7.65 33.41
CA TYR A 263 3.91 -8.69 32.44
C TYR A 263 4.79 -8.17 31.32
N PHE A 264 4.56 -6.94 30.87
CA PHE A 264 5.25 -6.34 29.74
C PHE A 264 5.95 -5.07 30.22
N MET A 265 7.19 -5.20 30.66
CA MET A 265 7.99 -4.05 31.08
C MET A 265 8.50 -3.28 29.86
N ASP A 266 8.53 -1.96 29.96
CA ASP A 266 9.18 -1.11 28.97
C ASP A 266 10.71 -1.20 29.11
N GLU A 267 11.41 -1.20 27.98
CA GLU A 267 12.87 -1.13 27.97
C GLU A 267 13.27 0.35 28.09
N LYS A 268 13.75 0.74 29.28
CA LYS A 268 14.22 2.11 29.52
C LYS A 268 15.41 2.50 28.66
#